data_AF-A0A932ZYQ3-F1
#
_entry.id   AF-A0A932ZYQ3-F1
#
_cell.length_a   1.000
_cell.length_b   1.000
_cell.length_c   1.000
_cell.angle_alpha   90.00
_cell.angle_beta   90.00
_cell.angle_gamma   90.00
#
_symmetry.space_group_name_H-M   'P 1'
#
loop_
_entity.id
_entity.type
_entity.pdbx_description
1 polymer ?
#
loop_
_entity_poly.entity_id
_entity_poly.type
_entity_poly.pdbx_seq_one_letter_code
_entity_poly.pdbx_strand_id
1 'polypeptide(L)' 'MSQRITIDPITRLEGHGKIDIFLNAAGNVDRAYFQVPELRGFEKFAEGRPAEDMPQITSRICGV' A
#
# COMPACT_ATOMS: atom_id res chain seq x y z
N MET A 1 -25.19 3.05 15.52
CA MET A 1 -24.60 3.83 14.41
C MET A 1 -23.46 3.02 13.83
N SER A 2 -23.32 2.94 12.51
CA SER A 2 -22.12 2.34 11.89
C SER A 2 -20.94 3.31 12.08
N GLN A 3 -19.87 2.86 12.72
CA GLN A 3 -18.69 3.67 13.02
C GLN A 3 -17.55 3.32 12.05
N ARG A 4 -16.80 4.33 11.62
CA ARG A 4 -15.56 4.16 10.85
C ARG A 4 -14.36 4.47 11.74
N ILE A 5 -13.37 3.58 11.74
CA ILE A 5 -12.07 3.76 12.36
C ILE A 5 -11.03 3.84 11.24
N THR A 6 -10.16 4.84 11.28
CA THR A 6 -9.12 5.04 10.27
C THR A 6 -7.75 5.02 10.94
N ILE A 7 -6.83 4.24 10.40
CA ILE A 7 -5.41 4.20 10.78
C ILE A 7 -4.63 4.76 9.59
N ASP A 8 -4.14 5.99 9.73
CA ASP A 8 -3.38 6.72 8.71
C ASP A 8 -2.42 7.73 9.39
N PRO A 9 -1.09 7.57 9.28
CA PRO A 9 -0.39 6.46 8.62
C PRO A 9 -0.37 5.20 9.50
N ILE A 10 -0.28 4.02 8.87
CA ILE A 10 0.13 2.81 9.59
C ILE A 10 1.61 2.99 9.99
N THR A 11 2.00 2.56 11.21
CA THR A 11 3.38 2.71 11.71
C THR A 11 4.08 1.35 11.83
N ARG A 12 5.42 1.37 11.82
CA ARG A 12 6.29 0.18 11.87
C ARG A 12 6.08 -0.80 10.69
N LEU A 13 5.90 -0.27 9.48
CA LEU A 13 6.04 -1.00 8.21
C LEU A 13 7.08 -0.33 7.32
N GLU A 14 7.46 -1.01 6.24
CA GLU A 14 8.11 -0.40 5.08
C GLU A 14 7.03 0.15 4.14
N GLY A 15 7.23 1.37 3.62
CA GLY A 15 6.30 2.05 2.72
C GLY A 15 5.14 2.76 3.43
N HIS A 16 4.15 3.20 2.64
CA HIS A 16 2.94 3.86 3.15
C HIS A 16 1.70 2.98 2.98
N GLY A 17 0.87 2.98 4.02
CA GLY A 17 -0.42 2.32 3.98
C GLY A 17 -1.41 3.00 4.90
N LYS A 18 -2.69 2.76 4.60
CA LYS A 18 -3.84 3.21 5.38
C LYS A 18 -4.81 2.05 5.58
N ILE A 19 -5.43 1.96 6.75
CA ILE A 19 -6.50 0.99 7.03
C ILE A 19 -7.78 1.74 7.40
N ASP A 20 -8.87 1.41 6.72
CA ASP A 20 -10.23 1.83 7.09
C ASP A 20 -11.01 0.62 7.62
N ILE A 21 -11.55 0.70 8.83
CA ILE A 21 -12.34 -0.35 9.48
C ILE A 21 -13.76 0.18 9.72
N PHE A 22 -14.76 -0.59 9.31
CA PHE A 22 -16.18 -0.26 9.44
C PHE A 22 -16.83 -1.22 10.44
N LEU A 23 -17.44 -0.67 11.48
CA LEU A 23 -18.14 -1.42 12.51
C LEU A 23 -19.65 -1.41 12.28
N ASN A 24 -20.31 -2.54 12.56
CA ASN A 24 -21.76 -2.64 12.57
C ASN A 24 -22.36 -2.08 13.88
N ALA A 25 -23.69 -2.11 14.00
CA ALA A 25 -24.39 -1.57 15.16
C ALA A 25 -24.05 -2.27 16.49
N ALA A 26 -23.58 -3.52 16.46
CA ALA A 26 -23.13 -4.27 17.63
C ALA A 26 -21.65 -4.01 17.98
N GLY A 27 -20.97 -3.14 17.23
CA GLY A 27 -19.55 -2.84 17.41
C GLY A 27 -18.61 -3.88 16.81
N ASN A 28 -19.13 -4.91 16.14
CA ASN A 28 -18.31 -5.91 15.44
C ASN A 28 -17.82 -5.36 14.10
N VAL A 29 -16.65 -5.82 13.65
CA VAL A 29 -16.11 -5.47 12.33
C VAL A 29 -17.04 -6.02 11.25
N ASP A 30 -17.57 -5.13 10.41
CA ASP A 30 -18.31 -5.49 9.20
C ASP A 30 -17.35 -5.61 8.01
N ARG A 31 -16.44 -4.63 7.85
CA ARG A 31 -15.48 -4.55 6.73
C ARG A 31 -14.18 -3.90 7.17
N ALA A 32 -13.11 -4.25 6.47
CA ALA A 32 -11.83 -3.56 6.57
C ALA A 32 -11.21 -3.42 5.18
N TYR A 33 -10.56 -2.28 4.93
CA TYR A 33 -9.89 -1.97 3.67
C TYR A 33 -8.46 -1.56 3.97
N PHE A 34 -7.51 -2.26 3.34
CA PHE A 34 -6.12 -1.85 3.26
C PHE A 34 -5.90 -1.06 1.97
N GLN A 35 -5.29 0.11 2.10
CA GLN A 35 -5.06 1.05 1.00
C GLN A 35 -3.56 1.30 0.91
N VAL A 36 -3.01 1.11 -0.30
CA VAL A 36 -1.65 1.52 -0.67
C VAL A 36 -1.79 2.77 -1.51
N PRO A 37 -1.61 3.98 -0.95
CA PRO A 37 -1.86 5.22 -1.67
C PRO A 37 -0.74 5.59 -2.66
N GLU A 38 0.43 4.96 -2.54
CA GLU A 38 1.61 5.31 -3.33
C GLU A 38 1.63 4.64 -4.71
N LEU A 39 2.11 5.39 -5.71
CA LEU A 39 2.38 4.91 -7.05
C LEU A 39 3.79 5.34 -7.46
N ARG A 40 4.60 4.39 -7.93
CA ARG A 40 5.94 4.66 -8.46
C ARG A 40 6.11 4.30 -9.94
N GLY A 41 5.37 3.31 -10.43
CA GLY A 41 5.30 3.02 -11.86
C GLY A 41 6.56 2.44 -12.49
N PHE A 42 7.37 1.68 -11.74
CA PHE A 42 8.61 1.06 -12.23
C PHE A 42 8.43 0.25 -13.53
N GLU A 43 7.28 -0.41 -13.69
CA GLU A 43 6.92 -1.16 -14.89
C GLU A 43 6.94 -0.29 -16.16
N LYS A 44 6.46 0.95 -16.08
CA LYS A 44 6.51 1.90 -17.20
C LYS A 44 7.92 2.38 -17.50
N PHE A 45 8.77 2.51 -16.49
CA PHE A 45 10.16 2.87 -16.69
C PHE A 45 11.01 1.73 -17.28
N ALA A 46 10.52 0.48 -17.19
CA ALA A 46 11.17 -0.69 -17.77
C ALA A 46 10.88 -0.85 -19.27
N GLU A 47 9.80 -0.26 -19.79
CA GLU A 47 9.45 -0.34 -21.21
C GLU A 47 10.58 0.25 -22.08
N GLY A 48 11.08 -0.54 -23.04
CA GLY A 48 12.15 -0.14 -23.97
C GLY A 48 13.57 -0.21 -23.41
N ARG A 49 13.77 -0.69 -22.17
CA ARG A 49 15.11 -0.84 -21.60
C ARG A 49 15.72 -2.24 -21.86
N PRO A 50 17.05 -2.34 -21.95
CA PRO A 50 17.74 -3.63 -21.93
C PRO A 50 17.41 -4.43 -20.67
N ALA A 51 17.30 -5.75 -20.80
CA ALA A 51 16.94 -6.63 -19.68
C ALA A 51 18.01 -6.62 -18.57
N GLU A 52 19.26 -6.38 -18.95
CA GLU A 52 20.43 -6.31 -18.09
C GLU A 52 20.39 -5.13 -17.11
N ASP A 53 19.61 -4.08 -17.42
CA ASP A 53 19.41 -2.94 -16.53
C ASP A 53 18.42 -3.25 -15.40
N MET A 54 17.58 -4.28 -15.56
CA MET A 54 16.46 -4.55 -14.64
C MET A 54 16.92 -4.81 -13.20
N PRO A 55 17.98 -5.61 -12.92
CA PRO A 55 18.45 -5.80 -11.55
C PRO A 55 18.84 -4.49 -10.85
N GLN A 56 19.37 -3.53 -11.60
CA GLN A 56 19.65 -2.20 -11.05
C GLN A 56 18.36 -1.40 -10.87
N ILE A 57 17.43 -1.42 -11.81
CA ILE A 57 16.21 -0.62 -11.68
C ILE A 57 15.30 -1.16 -10.58
N THR A 58 14.99 -2.46 -10.58
CA THR A 58 13.97 -3.06 -9.70
C THR A 58 14.44 -3.20 -8.25
N SER A 59 15.76 -3.23 -7.98
CA SER A 59 16.27 -3.20 -6.60
C SER A 59 15.93 -1.92 -5.85
N ARG A 60 15.51 -0.85 -6.54
CA ARG A 60 15.04 0.40 -5.91
C ARG A 60 13.53 0.37 -5.61
N ILE A 61 12.87 -0.78 -5.82
CA ILE A 61 11.47 -0.98 -5.43
C ILE A 61 11.34 -1.10 -3.91
N CYS A 62 12.24 -1.78 -3.21
CA CYS A 62 12.21 -1.88 -1.75
C CYS A 62 13.64 -1.75 -1.21
N GLY A 63 13.83 -0.96 -0.16
CA GLY A 63 15.15 -0.67 0.42
C GLY A 63 15.41 -1.32 1.77
N VAL A 64 14.42 -2.01 2.32
CA VAL A 64 14.50 -2.85 3.54
C VAL A 64 14.63 -4.30 3.09
#